data_AF-A0A9Q9ENL5-F1
#
_entry.id   AF-A0A9Q9ENL5-F1
#
_cell.length_a   1.000
_cell.length_b   1.000
_cell.length_c   1.000
_cell.angle_alpha   90.00
_cell.angle_beta   90.00
_cell.angle_gamma   90.00
#
_symmetry.space_group_name_H-M   'P 1'
#
loop_
_entity.id
_entity.type
_entity.pdbx_description
1 polymer ?
#
loop_
_entity_poly.entity_id
_entity_poly.type
_entity_poly.pdbx_seq_one_letter_code
_entity_poly.pdbx_strand_id
1 'polypeptide(L)'
;MDEDPVIAEYDVYLTPALQEQILLLQYPNRPRNRPYNSQYGATPHDMRIKPKSGFVEVDVKLNSNHNFNKYMGLKWGDASNASKQLHNASGTFGPAAGLSGAKPRNARRDGPLKDTAQRDVDLENDLQSFREAEQEHRVHAAQTLGGQIIRHDDELDAGKPHYFVGAFQGDQLHLTKIDGTVQMRPNFHHLDAEEERARISASRAQADAAGPKPAQTPQSVLRQLKEQKEQANREPTLEEKLKAILTAAEAEKWIRMEYIDDEDPQAYEEFNEKLKIGDVEKVPHLKSQMDNDAFLDAISLPRDGSPTRRRKRAPRRKQNQEQIDISDDDADDEMAGVQAG
;
A
#
# COMPACT_ATOMS: atom_id res chain seq x y z
N MET A 1 -47.57 13.78 -7.74
CA MET A 1 -46.33 12.99 -7.75
C MET A 1 -46.55 11.90 -6.72
N ASP A 2 -46.57 10.65 -7.15
CA ASP A 2 -46.72 9.52 -6.23
C ASP A 2 -45.46 9.46 -5.36
N GLU A 3 -45.62 9.60 -4.04
CA GLU A 3 -44.53 9.49 -3.08
C GLU A 3 -43.90 8.10 -3.17
N ASP A 4 -42.59 8.05 -3.44
CA ASP A 4 -41.82 6.81 -3.49
C ASP A 4 -41.85 6.14 -2.10
N PRO A 5 -42.51 4.98 -1.93
CA PRO A 5 -42.71 4.42 -0.61
C PRO A 5 -41.39 3.85 -0.06
N VAL A 6 -41.05 4.21 1.18
CA VAL A 6 -39.93 3.59 1.90
C VAL A 6 -40.25 2.12 2.14
N ILE A 7 -39.46 1.21 1.53
CA ILE A 7 -39.65 -0.24 1.61
C ILE A 7 -38.88 -0.86 2.79
N ALA A 8 -37.80 -0.20 3.22
CA ALA A 8 -36.96 -0.65 4.33
C ALA A 8 -36.25 0.54 5.00
N GLU A 9 -36.13 0.49 6.32
CA GLU A 9 -35.36 1.43 7.13
C GLU A 9 -34.26 0.65 7.85
N TYR A 10 -33.04 1.22 7.89
CA TYR A 10 -31.88 0.58 8.50
C TYR A 10 -31.24 1.52 9.53
N ASP A 11 -30.90 0.96 10.69
CA ASP A 11 -30.20 1.70 11.74
C ASP A 11 -28.70 1.75 11.43
N VAL A 12 -28.15 2.96 11.34
CA VAL A 12 -26.72 3.17 11.03
C VAL A 12 -25.95 3.54 12.29
N TYR A 13 -24.95 2.73 12.61
CA TYR A 13 -24.05 2.90 13.75
C TYR A 13 -22.65 3.24 13.26
N LEU A 14 -21.97 4.16 13.95
CA LEU A 14 -20.57 4.47 13.70
C LEU A 14 -19.74 3.85 14.82
N THR A 15 -18.80 2.97 14.49
CA THR A 15 -17.88 2.40 15.47
C THR A 15 -16.89 3.46 15.96
N PRO A 16 -16.48 3.41 17.24
CA PRO A 16 -15.50 4.35 17.77
C PRO A 16 -14.14 4.16 17.10
N ALA A 17 -13.28 5.18 17.19
CA ALA A 17 -11.90 5.07 16.72
C ALA A 17 -11.19 3.92 17.44
N LEU A 18 -10.74 2.94 16.67
CA LEU A 18 -9.98 1.80 17.16
C LEU A 18 -8.51 2.21 17.35
N GLN A 19 -7.81 1.52 18.25
CA GLN A 19 -6.35 1.67 18.37
C GLN A 19 -5.61 1.02 17.19
N GLU A 20 -6.26 0.06 16.54
CA GLU A 20 -5.73 -0.71 15.44
C GLU A 20 -6.01 -0.01 14.10
N GLN A 21 -5.17 -0.33 13.11
CA GLN A 21 -5.31 0.21 11.76
C GLN A 21 -6.12 -0.74 10.89
N ILE A 22 -7.15 -0.21 10.23
CA ILE A 22 -7.96 -0.93 9.25
C ILE A 22 -7.46 -0.57 7.86
N LEU A 23 -6.86 -1.56 7.19
CA LEU A 23 -6.34 -1.43 5.84
C LEU A 23 -7.18 -2.26 4.86
N LEU A 24 -7.59 -1.64 3.75
CA LEU A 24 -8.23 -2.36 2.65
C LEU A 24 -7.18 -2.85 1.65
N LEU A 25 -6.89 -4.15 1.67
CA LEU A 25 -6.00 -4.79 0.70
C LEU A 25 -6.77 -5.18 -0.57
N GLN A 26 -6.43 -4.58 -1.70
CA GLN A 26 -7.01 -4.88 -3.01
C GLN A 26 -6.05 -5.72 -3.84
N TYR A 27 -6.57 -6.73 -4.53
CA TYR A 27 -5.78 -7.63 -5.39
C TYR A 27 -6.26 -7.55 -6.85
N PRO A 28 -5.88 -6.51 -7.64
CA PRO A 28 -6.38 -6.33 -9.00
C PRO A 28 -6.09 -7.51 -9.95
N ASN A 29 -4.98 -8.22 -9.72
CA ASN A 29 -4.54 -9.33 -10.55
C ASN A 29 -5.17 -10.68 -10.18
N ARG A 30 -6.10 -10.69 -9.21
CA ARG A 30 -6.72 -11.91 -8.70
C ARG A 30 -8.25 -11.82 -8.88
N PRO A 31 -8.88 -12.79 -9.56
CA PRO A 31 -10.33 -12.78 -9.69
C PRO A 31 -11.00 -13.16 -8.37
N ARG A 32 -12.21 -12.62 -8.14
CA ARG A 32 -13.00 -12.84 -6.91
C ARG A 32 -13.28 -14.32 -6.61
N ASN A 33 -13.37 -15.17 -7.64
CA ASN A 33 -13.66 -16.60 -7.50
C ASN A 33 -12.45 -17.45 -7.10
N ARG A 34 -11.27 -16.84 -6.90
CA ARG A 34 -10.07 -17.51 -6.41
C ARG A 34 -9.39 -16.64 -5.36
N PRO A 35 -9.97 -16.44 -4.17
CA PRO A 35 -9.32 -15.69 -3.09
C PRO A 35 -7.97 -16.31 -2.65
N TYR A 36 -7.22 -15.55 -1.86
CA TYR A 36 -6.04 -16.00 -1.15
C TYR A 36 -6.47 -16.53 0.22
N ASN A 37 -6.82 -17.82 0.30
CA ASN A 37 -7.23 -18.50 1.53
C ASN A 37 -6.77 -19.97 1.52
N SER A 38 -7.02 -20.67 2.64
CA SER A 38 -6.68 -22.09 2.81
C SER A 38 -7.34 -23.00 1.77
N GLN A 39 -8.58 -22.70 1.39
CA GLN A 39 -9.36 -23.54 0.47
C GLN A 39 -8.71 -23.68 -0.91
N TYR A 40 -8.06 -22.62 -1.41
CA TYR A 40 -7.35 -22.63 -2.69
C TYR A 40 -5.85 -22.95 -2.56
N GLY A 41 -5.39 -23.33 -1.36
CA GLY A 41 -3.96 -23.59 -1.09
C GLY A 41 -3.08 -22.37 -1.33
N ALA A 42 -3.64 -21.16 -1.17
CA ALA A 42 -3.00 -19.89 -1.47
C ALA A 42 -3.01 -19.00 -0.22
N THR A 43 -2.82 -19.61 0.96
CA THR A 43 -2.72 -18.87 2.22
C THR A 43 -1.49 -17.98 2.22
N PRO A 44 -1.66 -16.70 2.55
CA PRO A 44 -0.57 -15.87 3.00
C PRO A 44 0.18 -16.56 4.15
N HIS A 45 1.50 -16.59 4.05
CA HIS A 45 2.35 -17.25 5.04
C HIS A 45 3.14 -16.27 5.90
N ASP A 46 3.58 -15.16 5.30
CA ASP A 46 4.33 -14.11 5.99
C ASP A 46 3.77 -12.76 5.52
N MET A 47 3.51 -11.87 6.48
CA MET A 47 3.10 -10.51 6.20
C MET A 47 4.08 -9.56 6.89
N ARG A 48 4.48 -8.52 6.18
CA ARG A 48 5.39 -7.51 6.72
C ARG A 48 4.95 -6.12 6.33
N ILE A 49 5.10 -5.20 7.28
CA ILE A 49 4.70 -3.81 7.12
C ILE A 49 5.82 -2.86 7.55
N LYS A 50 5.93 -1.75 6.83
CA LYS A 50 6.65 -0.55 7.23
C LYS A 50 5.62 0.56 7.44
N PRO A 51 5.14 0.78 8.68
CA PRO A 51 4.03 1.67 8.92
C PRO A 51 4.35 3.09 8.46
N LYS A 52 5.50 3.68 8.78
CA LYS A 52 5.77 5.10 8.50
C LYS A 52 5.88 5.38 7.00
N SER A 53 6.71 4.61 6.31
CA SER A 53 6.92 4.69 4.85
C SER A 53 5.75 4.12 4.05
N GLY A 54 4.85 3.35 4.68
CA GLY A 54 3.62 2.87 4.11
C GLY A 54 3.82 1.75 3.10
N PHE A 55 4.76 0.81 3.35
CA PHE A 55 4.92 -0.37 2.49
C PHE A 55 4.38 -1.62 3.17
N VAL A 56 3.65 -2.44 2.43
CA VAL A 56 3.14 -3.74 2.88
C VAL A 56 3.58 -4.79 1.88
N GLU A 57 4.08 -5.91 2.38
CA GLU A 57 4.37 -7.10 1.58
C GLU A 57 3.74 -8.34 2.22
N VAL A 58 3.18 -9.19 1.37
CA VAL A 58 2.53 -10.45 1.74
C VAL A 58 3.11 -11.55 0.88
N ASP A 59 3.67 -12.58 1.50
CA ASP A 59 4.23 -13.74 0.81
C ASP A 59 3.19 -14.87 0.79
N VAL A 60 2.79 -15.29 -0.41
CA VAL A 60 1.83 -16.37 -0.64
C VAL A 60 2.55 -17.59 -1.19
N LYS A 61 2.32 -18.77 -0.60
CA LYS A 61 2.95 -20.01 -1.08
C LYS A 61 2.44 -20.40 -2.47
N LEU A 62 3.36 -20.88 -3.29
CA LEU A 62 3.09 -21.44 -4.61
C LEU A 62 2.92 -22.96 -4.50
N ASN A 63 2.04 -23.52 -5.33
CA ASN A 63 1.91 -24.97 -5.45
C ASN A 63 3.07 -25.52 -6.28
N SER A 64 4.04 -26.17 -5.64
CA SER A 64 5.20 -26.77 -6.28
C SER A 64 4.91 -28.11 -6.98
N ASN A 65 3.75 -28.71 -6.72
CA ASN A 65 3.36 -30.02 -7.27
C ASN A 65 2.73 -29.92 -8.65
N HIS A 66 2.01 -28.82 -8.94
CA HIS A 66 1.27 -28.63 -10.17
C HIS A 66 1.68 -27.33 -10.87
N ASN A 67 1.90 -27.38 -12.18
CA ASN A 67 2.22 -26.21 -13.01
C ASN A 67 3.44 -25.41 -12.52
N PHE A 68 4.42 -26.09 -11.90
CA PHE A 68 5.63 -25.49 -11.36
C PHE A 68 6.87 -26.01 -12.06
N ASN A 69 7.70 -25.10 -12.59
CA ASN A 69 9.00 -25.48 -13.14
C ASN A 69 10.02 -25.56 -12.00
N LYS A 70 10.34 -26.80 -11.60
CA LYS A 70 11.28 -27.09 -10.50
C LYS A 70 12.66 -26.47 -10.70
N TYR A 71 13.20 -26.54 -11.92
CA TYR A 71 14.51 -25.98 -12.24
C TYR A 71 14.52 -24.45 -12.06
N MET A 72 13.49 -23.75 -12.57
CA MET A 72 13.37 -22.30 -12.39
C MET A 72 13.18 -21.93 -10.91
N GLY A 73 12.39 -22.71 -10.17
CA GLY A 73 12.22 -22.55 -8.73
C GLY A 73 13.55 -22.63 -7.96
N LEU A 74 14.39 -23.61 -8.30
CA LEU A 74 15.73 -23.75 -7.71
C LEU A 74 16.66 -22.60 -8.12
N LYS A 75 16.68 -22.23 -9.40
CA LYS A 75 17.51 -21.15 -9.93
C LYS A 75 17.23 -19.81 -9.24
N TRP A 76 15.95 -19.47 -9.07
CA TRP A 76 15.51 -18.26 -8.40
C TRP A 76 15.67 -18.30 -6.89
N GLY A 77 15.50 -19.47 -6.28
CA GLY A 77 15.73 -19.67 -4.85
C GLY A 77 17.20 -19.49 -4.49
N ASP A 78 18.12 -20.09 -5.27
CA ASP A 78 19.56 -19.87 -5.14
C ASP A 78 19.93 -18.39 -5.33
N ALA A 79 19.40 -17.72 -6.36
CA ALA A 79 19.65 -16.30 -6.58
C ALA A 79 19.20 -15.43 -5.39
N SER A 80 17.99 -15.70 -4.88
CA SER A 80 17.43 -14.96 -3.74
C SER A 80 18.23 -15.22 -2.46
N ASN A 81 18.67 -16.46 -2.22
CA ASN A 81 19.49 -16.83 -1.06
C ASN A 81 20.89 -16.23 -1.16
N ALA A 82 21.49 -16.23 -2.34
CA ALA A 82 22.76 -15.56 -2.60
C ALA A 82 22.63 -14.05 -2.31
N SER A 83 21.63 -13.35 -2.86
CA SER A 83 21.48 -11.91 -2.57
C SER A 83 21.24 -11.63 -1.08
N LYS A 84 20.44 -12.47 -0.39
CA LYS A 84 20.24 -12.37 1.07
C LYS A 84 21.53 -12.47 1.87
N GLN A 85 22.44 -13.35 1.47
CA GLN A 85 23.74 -13.52 2.11
C GLN A 85 24.71 -12.39 1.75
N LEU A 86 24.66 -11.90 0.51
CA LEU A 86 25.71 -11.08 -0.08
C LEU A 86 25.50 -9.57 0.06
N HIS A 87 24.26 -9.10 0.07
CA HIS A 87 23.98 -7.66 0.00
C HIS A 87 22.80 -7.27 0.89
N ASN A 88 21.69 -7.99 0.79
CA ASN A 88 20.42 -7.57 1.35
C ASN A 88 19.79 -8.64 2.24
N ALA A 89 20.13 -8.61 3.53
CA ALA A 89 19.56 -9.52 4.53
C ALA A 89 18.01 -9.46 4.61
N SER A 90 17.38 -8.37 4.14
CA SER A 90 15.93 -8.26 4.07
C SER A 90 15.33 -9.02 2.87
N GLY A 91 16.10 -9.27 1.81
CA GLY A 91 15.63 -9.90 0.57
C GLY A 91 14.58 -9.09 -0.20
N THR A 92 14.36 -7.83 0.19
CA THR A 92 13.39 -6.91 -0.41
C THR A 92 14.07 -6.10 -1.50
N PHE A 93 13.49 -5.99 -2.69
CA PHE A 93 14.00 -5.14 -3.77
C PHE A 93 13.00 -4.05 -4.16
N GLY A 94 13.48 -3.05 -4.92
CA GLY A 94 12.65 -1.95 -5.40
C GLY A 94 12.41 -0.86 -4.34
N PRO A 95 11.33 -0.07 -4.46
CA PRO A 95 11.14 1.14 -3.66
C PRO A 95 11.00 0.87 -2.15
N ALA A 96 10.46 -0.30 -1.77
CA ALA A 96 10.37 -0.72 -0.37
C ALA A 96 11.74 -1.03 0.25
N ALA A 97 12.76 -1.32 -0.56
CA ALA A 97 14.14 -1.52 -0.14
C ALA A 97 14.94 -0.21 -0.02
N GLY A 98 14.40 0.89 -0.56
CA GLY A 98 15.07 2.19 -0.61
C GLY A 98 16.24 2.26 -1.61
N LEU A 99 17.14 3.22 -1.40
CA LEU A 99 18.31 3.49 -2.25
C LEU A 99 19.52 2.63 -1.85
N SER A 100 19.29 1.35 -1.50
CA SER A 100 20.34 0.48 -1.00
C SER A 100 21.46 0.31 -2.04
N GLY A 101 22.54 1.06 -1.86
CA GLY A 101 23.75 0.93 -2.65
C GLY A 101 24.44 -0.41 -2.37
N ALA A 102 25.27 -0.86 -3.32
CA ALA A 102 26.21 -1.96 -3.10
C ALA A 102 26.99 -1.77 -1.79
N LYS A 103 26.63 -2.48 -0.72
CA LYS A 103 27.42 -2.46 0.51
C LYS A 103 28.81 -3.01 0.18
N PRO A 104 29.89 -2.34 0.64
CA PRO A 104 31.25 -2.83 0.40
C PRO A 104 31.41 -4.19 1.06
N ARG A 105 31.67 -5.22 0.24
CA ARG A 105 31.79 -6.61 0.68
C ARG A 105 33.04 -6.82 1.51
N ASN A 106 32.95 -7.69 2.51
CA ASN A 106 34.12 -8.16 3.24
C ASN A 106 34.36 -9.63 2.87
N ALA A 107 35.33 -9.89 1.98
CA ALA A 107 35.56 -11.19 1.36
C ALA A 107 35.79 -12.36 2.35
N ARG A 108 36.12 -12.06 3.61
CA ARG A 108 36.29 -13.06 4.69
C ARG A 108 34.98 -13.49 5.36
N ARG A 109 33.92 -12.69 5.29
CA ARG A 109 32.64 -12.92 5.99
C ARG A 109 31.54 -13.45 5.06
N ASP A 110 31.54 -13.00 3.81
CA ASP A 110 30.38 -13.19 2.90
C ASP A 110 30.51 -14.44 2.00
N GLY A 111 31.55 -15.25 2.18
CA GLY A 111 31.83 -16.44 1.37
C GLY A 111 32.08 -16.14 -0.11
N PRO A 112 32.65 -17.09 -0.87
CA PRO A 112 32.74 -16.96 -2.32
C PRO A 112 31.37 -17.21 -2.94
N LEU A 113 30.89 -16.25 -3.76
CA LEU A 113 29.80 -16.54 -4.69
C LEU A 113 30.24 -17.70 -5.59
N LYS A 114 29.43 -18.77 -5.65
CA LYS A 114 29.71 -19.97 -6.45
C LYS A 114 29.85 -19.61 -7.93
N ASP A 115 30.86 -20.16 -8.58
CA ASP A 115 31.05 -20.02 -10.02
C ASP A 115 29.89 -20.69 -10.79
N THR A 116 29.68 -20.28 -12.03
CA THR A 116 28.56 -20.71 -12.89
C THR A 116 28.54 -22.23 -13.04
N ALA A 117 29.69 -22.86 -13.31
CA ALA A 117 29.78 -24.31 -13.45
C ALA A 117 29.43 -25.05 -12.14
N GLN A 118 29.92 -24.55 -11.00
CA GLN A 118 29.60 -25.15 -9.69
C GLN A 118 28.11 -25.00 -9.36
N ARG A 119 27.53 -23.85 -9.69
CA ARG A 119 26.10 -23.58 -9.52
C ARG A 119 25.24 -24.54 -10.34
N ASP A 120 25.60 -24.77 -11.59
CA ASP A 120 24.82 -25.64 -12.48
C ASP A 120 24.82 -27.09 -11.98
N VAL A 121 25.96 -27.59 -11.51
CA VAL A 121 26.06 -28.92 -10.87
C VAL A 121 25.22 -29.00 -9.60
N ASP A 122 25.26 -27.96 -8.75
CA ASP A 122 24.44 -27.93 -7.53
C ASP A 122 22.94 -27.91 -7.86
N LEU A 123 22.52 -27.15 -8.87
CA LEU A 123 21.13 -27.10 -9.32
C LEU A 123 20.67 -28.46 -9.89
N GLU A 124 21.54 -29.19 -10.59
CA GLU A 124 21.23 -30.53 -11.10
C GLU A 124 21.06 -31.55 -9.97
N ASN A 125 21.92 -31.50 -8.95
CA ASN A 125 21.81 -32.32 -7.75
C ASN A 125 20.53 -32.01 -6.96
N ASP A 126 20.20 -30.73 -6.80
CA ASP A 126 18.98 -30.28 -6.12
C ASP A 126 17.71 -30.62 -6.91
N LEU A 127 17.80 -30.72 -8.23
CA LEU A 127 16.68 -31.14 -9.07
C LEU A 127 16.33 -32.62 -8.81
N GLN A 128 17.33 -33.46 -8.59
CA GLN A 128 17.13 -34.88 -8.22
C GLN A 128 16.54 -35.00 -6.80
N SER A 129 16.96 -34.12 -5.89
CA SER A 129 16.54 -34.07 -4.48
C SER A 129 15.53 -32.95 -4.18
N PHE A 130 14.63 -32.66 -5.13
CA PHE A 130 13.77 -31.46 -5.06
C PHE A 130 12.96 -31.32 -3.77
N ARG A 131 12.45 -32.43 -3.22
CA ARG A 131 11.68 -32.41 -1.96
C ARG A 131 12.52 -31.96 -0.76
N GLU A 132 13.78 -32.33 -0.72
CA GLU A 132 14.72 -31.91 0.33
C GLU A 132 15.07 -30.44 0.15
N ALA A 133 15.37 -30.01 -1.08
CA ALA A 133 15.63 -28.61 -1.40
C ALA A 133 14.43 -27.68 -1.08
N GLU A 134 13.20 -28.17 -1.24
CA GLU A 134 11.98 -27.45 -0.84
C GLU A 134 11.86 -27.31 0.69
N GLN A 135 12.13 -28.38 1.44
CA GLN A 135 12.11 -28.37 2.91
C GLN A 135 13.19 -27.47 3.50
N GLU A 136 14.34 -27.38 2.84
CA GLU A 136 15.45 -26.49 3.23
C GLU A 136 15.27 -25.04 2.78
N HIS A 137 14.11 -24.68 2.21
CA HIS A 137 13.81 -23.34 1.69
C HIS A 137 14.82 -22.85 0.63
N ARG A 138 15.40 -23.78 -0.14
CA ARG A 138 16.28 -23.47 -1.29
C ARG A 138 15.50 -23.23 -2.57
N VAL A 139 14.24 -23.65 -2.64
CA VAL A 139 13.34 -23.43 -3.77
C VAL A 139 12.57 -22.12 -3.60
N HIS A 140 12.45 -21.33 -4.67
CA HIS A 140 11.52 -20.20 -4.74
C HIS A 140 10.07 -20.71 -4.86
N ALA A 141 9.46 -20.99 -3.72
CA ALA A 141 8.10 -21.53 -3.61
C ALA A 141 7.09 -20.52 -3.01
N ALA A 142 7.40 -19.22 -3.03
CA ALA A 142 6.51 -18.17 -2.54
C ALA A 142 6.53 -16.96 -3.48
N GLN A 143 5.35 -16.41 -3.74
CA GLN A 143 5.16 -15.17 -4.49
C GLN A 143 4.93 -14.02 -3.50
N THR A 144 5.76 -12.99 -3.59
CA THR A 144 5.59 -11.75 -2.82
C THR A 144 4.63 -10.82 -3.55
N LEU A 145 3.60 -10.37 -2.84
CA LEU A 145 2.70 -9.30 -3.25
C LEU A 145 3.06 -8.07 -2.44
N GLY A 146 3.38 -6.96 -3.11
CA GLY A 146 3.71 -5.70 -2.46
C GLY A 146 2.76 -4.58 -2.84
N GLY A 147 2.60 -3.62 -1.95
CA GLY A 147 1.80 -2.42 -2.19
C GLY A 147 2.22 -1.25 -1.30
N GLN A 148 1.90 -0.04 -1.74
CA GLN A 148 2.04 1.16 -0.93
C GLN A 148 0.68 1.53 -0.33
N ILE A 149 0.68 1.87 0.96
CA ILE A 149 -0.48 2.33 1.71
C ILE A 149 -0.78 3.76 1.31
N ILE A 150 -1.98 3.97 0.76
CA ILE A 150 -2.56 5.28 0.55
C ILE A 150 -3.38 5.59 1.81
N ARG A 151 -2.88 6.51 2.64
CA ARG A 151 -3.59 6.94 3.85
C ARG A 151 -4.75 7.86 3.49
N HIS A 152 -5.81 7.79 4.28
CA HIS A 152 -6.99 8.65 4.15
C HIS A 152 -7.07 9.75 5.21
N ASP A 153 -6.00 9.92 6.01
CA ASP A 153 -5.93 10.82 7.16
C ASP A 153 -5.09 12.09 6.93
N ASP A 154 -4.48 12.25 5.75
CA ASP A 154 -3.58 13.37 5.51
C ASP A 154 -4.34 14.71 5.38
N GLU A 155 -3.98 15.70 6.19
CA GLU A 155 -4.61 17.05 6.23
C GLU A 155 -4.56 17.80 4.88
N LEU A 156 -3.67 17.38 3.97
CA LEU A 156 -3.54 17.88 2.60
C LEU A 156 -4.66 17.39 1.67
N ASP A 157 -5.51 16.46 2.13
CA ASP A 157 -6.60 15.84 1.38
C ASP A 157 -7.99 16.42 1.70
N ALA A 158 -8.05 17.70 2.08
CA ALA A 158 -9.32 18.43 2.21
C ALA A 158 -10.11 18.37 0.89
N GLY A 159 -11.13 17.50 0.84
CA GLY A 159 -11.98 17.24 -0.33
C GLY A 159 -11.99 15.80 -0.85
N LYS A 160 -11.19 14.88 -0.30
CA LYS A 160 -11.28 13.45 -0.64
C LYS A 160 -12.35 12.72 0.18
N PRO A 161 -13.01 11.70 -0.38
CA PRO A 161 -14.02 10.94 0.35
C PRO A 161 -13.40 10.13 1.50
N HIS A 162 -14.13 10.05 2.62
CA HIS A 162 -13.82 9.10 3.68
C HIS A 162 -14.36 7.72 3.31
N TYR A 163 -13.54 6.70 3.49
CA TYR A 163 -13.91 5.32 3.20
C TYR A 163 -14.31 4.60 4.50
N PHE A 164 -15.40 3.83 4.42
CA PHE A 164 -15.92 3.05 5.54
C PHE A 164 -16.16 1.60 5.10
N VAL A 165 -15.93 0.65 6.01
CA VAL A 165 -16.42 -0.73 5.92
C VAL A 165 -17.76 -0.80 6.64
N GLY A 166 -18.78 -1.30 5.93
CA GLY A 166 -20.10 -1.57 6.49
C GLY A 166 -20.27 -3.04 6.84
N ALA A 167 -20.44 -3.37 8.11
CA ALA A 167 -20.84 -4.70 8.57
C ALA A 167 -22.36 -4.72 8.79
N PHE A 168 -23.06 -5.57 8.04
CA PHE A 168 -24.51 -5.67 8.08
C PHE A 168 -24.95 -6.80 9.02
N GLN A 169 -25.91 -6.52 9.91
CA GLN A 169 -26.49 -7.50 10.84
C GLN A 169 -28.00 -7.26 10.99
N GLY A 170 -28.81 -8.08 10.32
CA GLY A 170 -30.26 -7.90 10.34
C GLY A 170 -30.65 -6.57 9.70
N ASP A 171 -31.21 -5.65 10.48
CA ASP A 171 -31.57 -4.29 10.01
C ASP A 171 -30.57 -3.20 10.48
N GLN A 172 -29.38 -3.62 10.94
CA GLN A 172 -28.36 -2.73 11.50
C GLN A 172 -27.12 -2.70 10.60
N LEU A 173 -26.61 -1.49 10.35
CA LEU A 173 -25.39 -1.23 9.59
C LEU A 173 -24.34 -0.60 10.50
N HIS A 174 -23.26 -1.32 10.79
CA HIS A 174 -22.13 -0.79 11.54
C HIS A 174 -21.06 -0.29 10.57
N LEU A 175 -20.77 1.01 10.60
CA LEU A 175 -19.75 1.67 9.79
C LEU A 175 -18.46 1.83 10.58
N THR A 176 -17.36 1.31 10.05
CA THR A 176 -16.02 1.50 10.60
C THR A 176 -15.13 2.20 9.58
N LYS A 177 -14.40 3.22 10.03
CA LYS A 177 -13.51 4.01 9.15
C LYS A 177 -12.32 3.17 8.68
N ILE A 178 -11.96 3.32 7.41
CA ILE A 178 -10.74 2.74 6.83
C ILE A 178 -9.62 3.76 6.91
N ASP A 179 -8.48 3.38 7.49
CA ASP A 179 -7.32 4.27 7.65
C ASP A 179 -6.49 4.36 6.36
N GLY A 180 -6.45 3.27 5.59
CA GLY A 180 -5.71 3.24 4.33
C GLY A 180 -6.15 2.16 3.35
N THR A 181 -5.84 2.40 2.09
CA THR A 181 -6.06 1.45 0.99
C THR A 181 -4.71 1.02 0.40
N VAL A 182 -4.60 -0.26 0.07
CA VAL A 182 -3.37 -0.83 -0.50
C VAL A 182 -3.71 -1.60 -1.75
N GLN A 183 -3.09 -1.24 -2.88
CA GLN A 183 -3.17 -2.06 -4.08
C GLN A 183 -1.99 -3.03 -4.12
N MET A 184 -2.29 -4.31 -3.89
CA MET A 184 -1.32 -5.39 -3.87
C MET A 184 -1.01 -5.85 -5.30
N ARG A 185 0.27 -5.83 -5.66
CA ARG A 185 0.78 -6.27 -6.97
C ARG A 185 1.92 -7.27 -6.78
N PRO A 186 2.08 -8.25 -7.69
CA PRO A 186 3.24 -9.13 -7.68
C PRO A 186 4.56 -8.36 -7.76
N ASN A 187 5.43 -8.60 -6.78
CA ASN A 187 6.80 -8.13 -6.79
C ASN A 187 7.73 -9.25 -7.28
N PHE A 188 8.71 -8.89 -8.12
CA PHE A 188 9.63 -9.82 -8.76
C PHE A 188 11.04 -9.77 -8.17
N HIS A 189 11.14 -9.85 -6.84
CA HIS A 189 12.42 -9.80 -6.10
C HIS A 189 13.46 -10.82 -6.59
N HIS A 190 13.02 -11.99 -7.07
CA HIS A 190 13.92 -13.01 -7.58
C HIS A 190 14.64 -12.62 -8.88
N LEU A 191 14.03 -11.78 -9.73
CA LEU A 191 14.65 -11.29 -10.96
C LEU A 191 15.74 -10.27 -10.63
N ASP A 192 15.45 -9.35 -9.71
CA ASP A 192 16.41 -8.36 -9.24
C ASP A 192 17.60 -9.05 -8.54
N ALA A 193 17.33 -10.09 -7.73
CA ALA A 193 18.37 -10.91 -7.11
C ALA A 193 19.26 -11.63 -8.14
N GLU A 194 18.67 -12.13 -9.24
CA GLU A 194 19.41 -12.79 -10.31
C GLU A 194 20.31 -11.80 -11.06
N GLU A 195 19.81 -10.60 -11.38
CA GLU A 195 20.58 -9.56 -12.04
C GLU A 195 21.72 -9.05 -11.14
N GLU A 196 21.43 -8.83 -9.85
CA GLU A 196 22.44 -8.42 -8.87
C GLU A 196 23.56 -9.46 -8.77
N ARG A 197 23.20 -10.74 -8.66
CA ARG A 197 24.16 -11.85 -8.62
C ARG A 197 25.05 -11.85 -9.89
N ALA A 198 24.45 -11.69 -11.07
CA ALA A 198 25.17 -11.66 -12.34
C ALA A 198 26.11 -10.45 -12.44
N ARG A 199 25.68 -9.29 -11.95
CA ARG A 199 26.50 -8.08 -11.88
C ARG A 199 27.69 -8.27 -10.96
N ILE A 200 27.50 -8.91 -9.80
CA ILE A 200 28.57 -9.23 -8.85
C ILE A 200 29.56 -10.21 -9.48
N SER A 201 29.10 -11.29 -10.11
CA SER A 201 29.99 -12.27 -10.75
C SER A 201 30.80 -11.64 -11.90
N ALA A 202 30.17 -10.82 -12.75
CA ALA A 202 30.85 -10.11 -13.82
C ALA A 202 31.90 -9.11 -13.29
N SER A 203 31.54 -8.35 -12.24
CA SER A 203 32.47 -7.40 -11.61
C SER A 203 33.69 -8.10 -11.00
N ARG A 204 33.51 -9.31 -10.47
CA ARG A 204 34.59 -10.13 -9.93
C ARG A 204 35.50 -10.66 -11.04
N ALA A 205 34.93 -11.22 -12.11
CA ALA A 205 35.70 -11.66 -13.27
C ALA A 205 36.52 -10.50 -13.87
N GLN A 206 35.96 -9.30 -13.89
CA GLN A 206 36.67 -8.11 -14.35
C GLN A 206 37.74 -7.63 -13.33
N ALA A 207 37.51 -7.73 -12.02
CA ALA A 207 38.49 -7.38 -11.01
C ALA A 207 39.68 -8.36 -10.98
N ASP A 208 39.41 -9.66 -11.12
CA ASP A 208 40.43 -10.70 -11.25
C ASP A 208 41.26 -10.51 -12.53
N ALA A 209 40.65 -9.98 -13.60
CA ALA A 209 41.35 -9.64 -14.84
C ALA A 209 42.10 -8.29 -14.83
N ALA A 210 41.64 -7.30 -14.05
CA ALA A 210 42.12 -5.91 -14.14
C ALA A 210 43.10 -5.46 -13.03
N GLY A 211 43.38 -6.29 -12.02
CA GLY A 211 44.28 -5.91 -10.92
C GLY A 211 43.74 -4.80 -10.01
N PRO A 212 44.49 -4.39 -8.97
CA PRO A 212 43.99 -3.50 -7.90
C PRO A 212 43.73 -2.09 -8.42
N LYS A 213 42.48 -1.61 -8.24
CA LYS A 213 42.06 -0.26 -8.64
C LYS A 213 42.67 0.82 -7.71
N PRO A 214 43.08 1.99 -8.23
CA PRO A 214 43.56 3.10 -7.43
C PRO A 214 42.43 3.73 -6.59
N ALA A 215 42.79 4.21 -5.40
CA ALA A 215 41.89 4.78 -4.40
C ALA A 215 41.18 6.05 -4.89
N GLN A 216 39.88 6.16 -4.61
CA GLN A 216 39.08 7.33 -4.93
C GLN A 216 39.54 8.57 -4.13
N THR A 217 39.68 9.70 -4.83
CA THR A 217 40.16 10.96 -4.26
C THR A 217 39.08 11.71 -3.44
N PRO A 218 39.44 12.38 -2.33
CA PRO A 218 38.54 13.05 -1.39
C PRO A 218 37.80 14.31 -1.93
N GLN A 219 38.06 14.73 -3.17
CA GLN A 219 37.47 15.93 -3.79
C GLN A 219 36.00 15.76 -4.20
N SER A 220 35.49 14.53 -4.36
CA SER A 220 34.10 14.27 -4.72
C SER A 220 33.10 14.57 -3.58
N VAL A 221 33.54 14.40 -2.34
CA VAL A 221 32.68 14.56 -1.13
C VAL A 221 32.39 16.04 -0.84
N LEU A 222 33.36 16.93 -1.08
CA LEU A 222 33.22 18.37 -0.84
C LEU A 222 32.28 19.07 -1.84
N ARG A 223 32.17 18.55 -3.07
CA ARG A 223 31.28 19.11 -4.10
C ARG A 223 29.80 18.82 -3.80
N GLN A 224 29.50 17.62 -3.30
CA GLN A 224 28.13 17.22 -2.91
C GLN A 224 27.59 18.02 -1.71
N LEU A 225 28.45 18.39 -0.76
CA LEU A 225 28.10 19.24 0.39
C LEU A 225 27.74 20.68 0.00
N LYS A 226 28.27 21.18 -1.13
CA LYS A 226 28.00 22.54 -1.62
C LYS A 226 26.67 22.60 -2.36
N GLU A 227 26.37 21.59 -3.19
CA GLU A 227 25.09 21.48 -3.92
C GLU A 227 23.88 21.27 -2.99
N GLN A 228 24.05 20.56 -1.86
CA GLN A 228 23.00 20.38 -0.84
C GLN A 228 22.57 21.67 -0.13
N LYS A 229 23.47 22.66 0.00
CA LYS A 229 23.16 23.94 0.66
C LYS A 229 22.35 24.91 -0.22
N GLU A 230 22.42 24.76 -1.54
CA GLU A 230 21.74 25.63 -2.50
C GLU A 230 20.30 25.18 -2.83
N GLN A 231 19.97 23.91 -2.55
CA GLN A 231 18.65 23.30 -2.81
C GLN A 231 17.67 23.41 -1.64
N ALA A 232 18.14 23.69 -0.42
CA ALA A 232 17.31 23.71 0.80
C ALA A 232 16.27 24.85 0.87
N ASN A 233 16.28 25.81 -0.07
CA ASN A 233 15.42 26.99 -0.06
C ASN A 233 14.43 27.04 -1.24
N ARG A 234 14.25 25.93 -1.97
CA ARG A 234 13.25 25.76 -3.04
C ARG A 234 12.15 24.82 -2.58
N GLU A 235 10.95 24.97 -3.13
CA GLU A 235 9.89 23.98 -2.92
C GLU A 235 10.39 22.59 -3.33
N PRO A 236 10.13 21.57 -2.50
CA PRO A 236 10.68 20.24 -2.75
C PRO A 236 10.10 19.68 -4.04
N THR A 237 10.98 19.41 -5.00
CA THR A 237 10.59 18.80 -6.28
C THR A 237 10.03 17.40 -6.03
N LEU A 238 9.28 16.87 -7.00
CA LEU A 238 8.78 15.48 -6.94
C LEU A 238 9.93 14.48 -6.70
N GLU A 239 11.09 14.73 -7.29
CA GLU A 239 12.29 13.91 -7.12
C GLU A 239 12.81 13.90 -5.67
N GLU A 240 12.80 15.05 -5.00
CA GLU A 240 13.23 15.15 -3.60
C GLU A 240 12.24 14.47 -2.65
N LYS A 241 10.93 14.59 -2.92
CA LYS A 241 9.90 13.86 -2.17
C LYS A 241 10.05 12.35 -2.35
N LEU A 242 10.26 11.88 -3.58
CA LEU A 242 10.52 10.47 -3.86
C LEU A 242 11.79 9.98 -3.16
N LYS A 243 12.88 10.76 -3.21
CA LYS A 243 14.13 10.44 -2.53
C LYS A 243 13.95 10.37 -1.00
N ALA A 244 13.18 11.28 -0.42
CA ALA A 244 12.85 11.28 1.01
C ALA A 244 12.05 10.02 1.39
N ILE A 245 11.05 9.64 0.59
CA ILE A 245 10.27 8.40 0.80
C ILE A 245 11.18 7.18 0.71
N LEU A 246 12.06 7.09 -0.30
CA LEU A 246 13.00 5.98 -0.46
C LEU A 246 14.00 5.90 0.71
N THR A 247 14.48 7.04 1.19
CA THR A 247 15.41 7.09 2.33
C THR A 247 14.71 6.71 3.64
N ALA A 248 13.47 7.16 3.83
CA ALA A 248 12.65 6.78 4.98
C ALA A 248 12.33 5.27 4.96
N ALA A 249 12.02 4.72 3.78
CA ALA A 249 11.81 3.30 3.58
C ALA A 249 13.08 2.49 3.90
N GLU A 250 14.26 2.96 3.50
CA GLU A 250 15.53 2.30 3.83
C GLU A 250 15.81 2.26 5.35
N ALA A 251 15.54 3.38 6.03
CA ALA A 251 15.77 3.50 7.47
C ALA A 251 14.78 2.67 8.31
N GLU A 252 13.56 2.48 7.81
CA GLU A 252 12.52 1.74 8.51
C GLU A 252 12.68 0.22 8.36
N LYS A 253 12.71 -0.48 9.49
CA LYS A 253 12.77 -1.95 9.52
C LYS A 253 11.38 -2.53 9.28
N TRP A 254 11.34 -3.66 8.58
CA TRP A 254 10.12 -4.45 8.43
C TRP A 254 9.66 -4.99 9.79
N ILE A 255 8.38 -4.78 10.08
CA ILE A 255 7.68 -5.43 11.19
C ILE A 255 6.97 -6.64 10.61
N ARG A 256 7.32 -7.83 11.10
CA ARG A 256 6.64 -9.06 10.72
C ARG A 256 5.34 -9.20 11.50
N MET A 257 4.31 -9.67 10.81
CA MET A 257 2.97 -9.90 11.31
C MET A 257 2.57 -11.34 11.06
N GLU A 258 1.85 -11.91 12.02
CA GLU A 258 1.20 -13.20 11.85
C GLU A 258 -0.08 -13.01 11.03
N TYR A 259 -0.28 -13.87 10.04
CA TYR A 259 -1.50 -13.87 9.23
C TYR A 259 -2.48 -14.89 9.81
N ILE A 260 -3.68 -14.42 10.12
CA ILE A 260 -4.83 -15.24 10.52
C ILE A 260 -5.81 -15.26 9.35
N ASP A 261 -6.24 -16.45 8.92
CA ASP A 261 -7.13 -16.61 7.77
C ASP A 261 -8.57 -16.20 8.11
N ASP A 262 -9.36 -15.84 7.10
CA ASP A 262 -10.76 -15.42 7.26
C ASP A 262 -11.67 -16.53 7.82
N GLU A 263 -11.32 -17.79 7.56
CA GLU A 263 -12.00 -18.97 8.08
C GLU A 263 -11.64 -19.32 9.54
N ASP A 264 -10.65 -18.64 10.14
CA ASP A 264 -10.26 -18.92 11.53
C ASP A 264 -11.30 -18.34 12.52
N PRO A 265 -11.74 -19.12 13.52
CA PRO A 265 -12.61 -18.62 14.59
C PRO A 265 -12.09 -17.33 15.25
N GLN A 266 -10.78 -17.15 15.39
CA GLN A 266 -10.19 -15.94 15.96
C GLN A 266 -10.51 -14.70 15.13
N ALA A 267 -10.41 -14.80 13.80
CA ALA A 267 -10.74 -13.69 12.90
C ALA A 267 -12.23 -13.34 13.01
N TYR A 268 -13.10 -14.34 13.17
CA TYR A 268 -14.54 -14.12 13.35
C TYR A 268 -14.88 -13.44 14.68
N GLU A 269 -14.21 -13.81 15.76
CA GLU A 269 -14.38 -13.20 17.07
C GLU A 269 -13.92 -11.73 17.06
N GLU A 270 -12.72 -11.45 16.55
CA GLU A 270 -12.21 -10.08 16.42
C GLU A 270 -13.09 -9.21 15.50
N PHE A 271 -13.61 -9.79 14.41
CA PHE A 271 -14.56 -9.10 13.53
C PHE A 271 -15.82 -8.68 14.29
N ASN A 272 -16.40 -9.57 15.10
CA ASN A 272 -17.61 -9.26 15.87
C ASN A 272 -17.36 -8.30 17.03
N GLU A 273 -16.18 -8.36 17.65
CA GLU A 273 -15.83 -7.49 18.77
C GLU A 273 -15.51 -6.06 18.31
N LYS A 274 -14.72 -5.92 17.23
CA LYS A 274 -14.15 -4.62 16.82
C LYS A 274 -14.96 -3.88 15.77
N LEU A 275 -15.56 -4.60 14.82
CA LEU A 275 -16.28 -3.98 13.69
C LEU A 275 -17.79 -3.83 13.95
N LYS A 276 -18.28 -4.34 15.09
CA LYS A 276 -19.68 -4.22 15.49
C LYS A 276 -19.81 -3.60 16.87
N ILE A 277 -20.95 -2.98 17.12
CA ILE A 277 -21.28 -2.46 18.44
C ILE A 277 -22.18 -3.49 19.14
N GLY A 278 -21.69 -4.07 20.23
CA GLY A 278 -22.46 -5.07 20.99
C GLY A 278 -23.65 -4.47 21.76
N ASP A 279 -23.48 -3.29 22.34
CA ASP A 279 -24.50 -2.64 23.17
C ASP A 279 -25.14 -1.45 22.44
N VAL A 280 -26.07 -1.79 21.57
CA VAL A 280 -26.77 -0.84 20.69
C VAL A 280 -27.66 0.14 21.47
N GLU A 281 -28.22 -0.29 22.60
CA GLU A 281 -29.16 0.52 23.40
C GLU A 281 -28.49 1.68 24.14
N LYS A 282 -27.18 1.60 24.39
CA LYS A 282 -26.42 2.63 25.12
C LYS A 282 -25.70 3.62 24.21
N VAL A 283 -25.85 3.53 22.89
CA VAL A 283 -25.13 4.38 21.94
C VAL A 283 -25.77 5.79 21.88
N PRO A 284 -24.98 6.86 22.01
CA PRO A 284 -25.49 8.22 21.85
C PRO A 284 -25.90 8.47 20.39
N HIS A 285 -27.06 9.08 20.20
CA HIS A 285 -27.52 9.46 18.86
C HIS A 285 -26.68 10.62 18.35
N LEU A 286 -25.89 10.37 17.30
CA LEU A 286 -25.09 11.39 16.63
C LEU A 286 -26.01 12.36 15.90
N LYS A 287 -25.84 13.66 16.15
CA LYS A 287 -26.55 14.72 15.42
C LYS A 287 -25.52 15.59 14.72
N SER A 288 -25.79 15.93 13.47
CA SER A 288 -25.02 16.98 12.79
C SER A 288 -25.14 18.27 13.59
N GLN A 289 -24.01 18.90 13.90
CA GLN A 289 -23.98 20.24 14.49
C GLN A 289 -24.14 21.34 13.42
N MET A 290 -24.10 20.98 12.14
CA MET A 290 -24.20 21.92 11.01
C MET A 290 -25.63 21.96 10.47
N ASP A 291 -26.13 23.18 10.27
CA ASP A 291 -27.33 23.44 9.47
C ASP A 291 -27.05 23.23 7.97
N ASN A 292 -28.09 22.99 7.17
CA ASN A 292 -27.97 22.72 5.73
C ASN A 292 -27.13 23.78 4.98
N ASP A 293 -27.33 25.07 5.29
CA ASP A 293 -26.55 26.16 4.68
C ASP A 293 -25.07 26.11 5.08
N ALA A 294 -24.77 25.74 6.32
CA ALA A 294 -23.41 25.59 6.81
C ALA A 294 -22.71 24.36 6.20
N PHE A 295 -23.47 23.29 5.98
CA PHE A 295 -22.99 22.12 5.25
C PHE A 295 -22.66 22.45 3.79
N LEU A 296 -23.56 23.15 3.08
CA LEU A 296 -23.34 23.58 1.69
C LEU A 296 -22.12 24.52 1.57
N ASP A 297 -21.92 25.42 2.53
CA ASP A 297 -20.74 26.30 2.57
C ASP A 297 -19.46 25.49 2.81
N ALA A 298 -19.50 24.49 3.71
CA ALA A 298 -18.36 23.65 4.07
C ALA A 298 -17.92 22.69 2.95
N ILE A 299 -18.85 22.13 2.17
CA ILE A 299 -18.53 21.27 1.02
C ILE A 299 -18.13 22.06 -0.23
N SER A 300 -18.41 23.37 -0.26
CA SER A 300 -18.04 24.21 -1.38
C SER A 300 -16.55 24.54 -1.35
N LEU A 301 -15.89 24.48 -2.52
CA LEU A 301 -14.48 24.86 -2.65
C LEU A 301 -14.28 26.29 -2.12
N PRO A 302 -13.23 26.56 -1.32
CA PRO A 302 -12.85 27.92 -0.94
C PRO A 302 -12.59 28.75 -2.21
N ARG A 303 -13.56 29.58 -2.61
CA ARG A 303 -13.42 30.49 -3.75
C ARG A 303 -12.55 31.68 -3.35
N ASP A 304 -11.25 31.51 -3.39
CA ASP A 304 -10.32 32.64 -3.23
C ASP A 304 -10.26 33.41 -4.57
N GLY A 305 -10.76 34.66 -4.58
CA GLY A 305 -10.54 35.61 -5.68
C GLY A 305 -11.68 35.94 -6.66
N SER A 306 -12.91 35.45 -6.49
CA SER A 306 -14.02 35.89 -7.38
C SER A 306 -14.65 37.22 -6.91
N PRO A 307 -14.81 38.25 -7.78
CA PRO A 307 -15.33 39.57 -7.40
C PRO A 307 -16.82 39.57 -7.03
N THR A 308 -17.55 38.48 -7.28
CA THR A 308 -18.96 38.33 -6.92
C THR A 308 -19.12 37.64 -5.56
N ARG A 309 -18.66 38.34 -4.51
CA ARG A 309 -18.86 37.93 -3.12
C ARG A 309 -20.36 37.89 -2.80
N ARG A 310 -21.01 36.72 -2.86
CA ARG A 310 -22.34 36.53 -2.27
C ARG A 310 -22.17 36.77 -0.77
N ARG A 311 -22.63 37.92 -0.28
CA ARG A 311 -22.57 38.28 1.15
C ARG A 311 -23.20 37.13 1.95
N LYS A 312 -22.49 36.65 2.98
CA LYS A 312 -23.05 35.71 3.97
C LYS A 312 -24.45 36.18 4.35
N ARG A 313 -25.49 35.41 4.00
CA ARG A 313 -26.85 35.70 4.44
C ARG A 313 -26.87 35.46 5.94
N ALA A 314 -27.31 36.45 6.71
CA ALA A 314 -27.42 36.33 8.15
C ALA A 314 -28.40 35.19 8.50
N PRO A 315 -28.13 34.39 9.54
CA PRO A 315 -28.98 33.26 9.90
C PRO A 315 -30.39 33.75 10.23
N ARG A 316 -31.40 33.28 9.50
CA ARG A 316 -32.80 33.60 9.78
C ARG A 316 -33.22 32.87 11.04
N ARG A 317 -33.64 33.61 12.07
CA ARG A 317 -34.28 33.05 13.26
C ARG A 317 -35.54 32.29 12.84
N LYS A 318 -35.65 31.05 13.33
CA LYS A 318 -36.79 30.11 13.21
C LYS A 318 -38.14 30.81 13.11
N GLN A 319 -38.82 30.63 11.99
CA GLN A 319 -40.27 30.49 11.96
C GLN A 319 -40.67 29.64 10.75
N ASN A 320 -41.42 28.58 11.07
CA ASN A 320 -42.13 27.62 10.24
C ASN A 320 -41.30 26.58 9.48
N GLN A 321 -41.49 25.33 9.91
CA GLN A 321 -41.28 24.12 9.12
C GLN A 321 -42.26 24.17 7.95
N GLU A 322 -41.77 24.43 6.75
CA GLU A 322 -42.48 24.02 5.53
C GLU A 322 -41.52 23.16 4.73
N GLN A 323 -41.96 21.92 4.54
CA GLN A 323 -41.40 20.93 3.63
C GLN A 323 -41.59 21.48 2.21
N ILE A 324 -40.51 21.59 1.42
CA ILE A 324 -40.60 22.05 0.04
C ILE A 324 -39.78 21.10 -0.83
N ASP A 325 -40.49 20.52 -1.81
CA ASP A 325 -40.03 19.61 -2.85
C ASP A 325 -38.91 20.20 -3.72
N ILE A 326 -37.96 19.33 -4.08
CA ILE A 326 -36.92 19.61 -5.07
C ILE A 326 -37.51 19.30 -6.45
N SER A 327 -38.22 20.26 -7.05
CA SER A 327 -38.49 20.24 -8.49
C SER A 327 -37.54 21.20 -9.19
N ASP A 328 -36.70 20.62 -10.04
CA ASP A 328 -35.73 21.26 -10.92
C ASP A 328 -36.48 21.99 -12.04
N ASP A 329 -36.56 23.32 -11.99
CA ASP A 329 -37.16 24.14 -13.05
C ASP A 329 -36.45 25.50 -13.09
N ASP A 330 -35.22 25.50 -13.62
CA ASP A 330 -34.53 26.70 -14.09
C ASP A 330 -33.87 26.36 -15.44
N ALA A 331 -34.70 26.28 -16.49
CA ALA A 331 -34.25 26.37 -17.87
C ALA A 331 -35.10 27.38 -18.62
N ASP A 332 -34.39 28.29 -19.29
CA ASP A 332 -34.85 29.19 -20.35
C ASP A 332 -35.55 30.49 -19.93
N ASP A 333 -34.75 31.53 -19.67
CA ASP A 333 -35.19 32.91 -19.94
C ASP A 333 -33.99 33.82 -20.32
N GLU A 334 -33.42 33.58 -21.51
CA GLU A 334 -32.61 34.58 -22.22
C GLU A 334 -33.05 34.64 -23.69
N MET A 335 -34.19 35.27 -24.00
CA MET A 335 -34.44 35.91 -25.30
C MET A 335 -35.60 36.91 -25.20
N ALA A 336 -35.31 38.19 -24.99
CA ALA A 336 -35.96 39.33 -25.66
C ALA A 336 -35.59 40.66 -24.98
N GLY A 337 -34.90 41.54 -25.70
CA GLY A 337 -34.82 42.93 -25.25
C GLY A 337 -33.77 43.83 -25.89
N VAL A 338 -33.67 43.90 -27.23
CA VAL A 338 -33.16 45.13 -27.86
C VAL A 338 -34.02 45.47 -29.08
N GLN A 339 -34.80 46.54 -28.92
CA GLN A 339 -35.60 47.20 -29.96
C GLN A 339 -34.83 48.43 -30.48
N ALA A 340 -35.22 48.85 -31.70
CA ALA A 340 -34.97 50.14 -32.37
C ALA A 340 -33.82 50.18 -33.39
N GLY A 341 -34.23 50.30 -34.66
CA GLY A 341 -33.41 50.49 -35.86
C GLY A 341 -34.21 50.13 -37.10
#